data_AF-A0A9P7XE08-F1
#
_entry.id   AF-A0A9P7XE08-F1
#
_cell.length_a   1.000
_cell.length_b   1.000
_cell.length_c   1.000
_cell.angle_alpha   90.00
_cell.angle_beta   90.00
_cell.angle_gamma   90.00
#
_symmetry.space_group_name_H-M   'P 1'
#
loop_
_entity.id
_entity.type
_entity.pdbx_description
1 polymer ?
#
loop_
_entity_poly.entity_id
_entity_poly.type
_entity_poly.pdbx_seq_one_letter_code
_entity_poly.pdbx_strand_id
1 'polypeptide(L)'
;MFVEACVARWYHGFIILLLFPGICAVAVVAVAQSQQDVQVPVNLANYDWTDPPSVDATGNLIFSSVSGLLRHWPNALYRHGHNIVSATVGVGTLLYHGPTDNCTGHPPTEPDWASFDPEHSFIFSSRIYTFRVVRPLKVLYFDGSSAANMPTGTIDTQEILSHGELRDGEWSREWARIKEMCEWGKQFGLDGFLRMEFDFEIEICDFTAGMEIISVLDLLPAFQDQGRPKPDCPNETSGSSNITNQSVNEDSSFRSRLIPPKNFPKSPTEISRPKGWVGSQRPWSAVAFSVIDAGNCHNFPGLTSSVILDFTKLVSFFDIKYTSLVDARREQKRGGYRVGNITREEAELARAEIEGMLSTWDIESDWKANRIRWDGVIQTIVERYADRLEYLSMLLREVTDSDNGSRKMNVTETVQRTRWQVLTMLTMYMPATTKPPTRYKGRRMDTKWLGSTMHHCSTMDTAHINLAPFTTPERLLKGAIEAVTKEICRTLGIIWLDAFDIEGKPEVQQKVLMAKWLKEMTSLKEWLGWYAWSDFTQCNPACGLHEMCTSPQWPLDIDSSGQGGDELFRPYCMSKWWGVGV
;
A
#
# COMPACT_ATOMS: atom_id res chain seq x y z
N MET A 1 -1.44 14.85 45.66
CA MET A 1 -1.57 16.19 46.27
C MET A 1 -0.99 17.17 45.26
N PHE A 2 -1.66 18.08 44.58
CA PHE A 2 -3.03 18.61 44.43
C PHE A 2 -2.97 19.26 43.00
N VAL A 3 -3.83 18.97 42.01
CA VAL A 3 -5.19 19.55 41.79
C VAL A 3 -5.07 21.07 41.57
N GLU A 4 -5.59 21.76 40.54
CA GLU A 4 -6.52 21.48 39.44
C GLU A 4 -6.59 22.73 38.50
N ALA A 5 -7.08 22.48 37.28
CA ALA A 5 -8.08 23.24 36.52
C ALA A 5 -7.97 24.78 36.34
N CYS A 6 -7.78 25.18 35.08
CA CYS A 6 -8.36 26.41 34.53
C CYS A 6 -9.59 26.04 33.67
N VAL A 7 -10.76 26.01 34.30
CA VAL A 7 -12.08 26.07 33.64
C VAL A 7 -12.87 27.17 34.33
N ALA A 8 -13.17 28.25 33.62
CA ALA A 8 -14.40 29.07 33.75
C ALA A 8 -14.24 30.35 32.93
N ARG A 9 -14.89 30.40 31.76
CA ARG A 9 -16.18 31.10 31.55
C ARG A 9 -16.03 32.59 31.29
N TRP A 10 -16.03 32.89 30.00
CA TRP A 10 -16.73 34.02 29.42
C TRP A 10 -18.08 34.26 30.09
N TYR A 11 -18.32 35.46 30.62
CA TYR A 11 -19.66 36.09 30.64
C TYR A 11 -19.51 37.60 30.90
N HIS A 12 -20.05 38.37 29.96
CA HIS A 12 -20.53 39.77 29.99
C HIS A 12 -19.91 40.82 30.92
N GLY A 13 -19.48 41.94 30.31
CA GLY A 13 -19.28 43.20 31.01
C GLY A 13 -18.96 44.37 30.08
N PHE A 14 -19.97 44.93 29.40
CA PHE A 14 -19.95 46.34 29.03
C PHE A 14 -20.15 47.14 30.32
N ILE A 15 -19.31 48.15 30.59
CA ILE A 15 -19.63 49.48 31.19
C ILE A 15 -18.38 50.15 31.81
N ILE A 16 -18.06 51.32 31.23
CA ILE A 16 -17.43 52.54 31.78
C ILE A 16 -15.95 52.49 32.19
N LEU A 17 -15.12 53.17 31.39
CA LEU A 17 -14.08 54.08 31.87
C LEU A 17 -13.95 55.27 30.90
N LEU A 18 -14.49 56.41 31.34
CA LEU A 18 -14.19 57.73 30.79
C LEU A 18 -12.78 58.15 31.20
N LEU A 19 -12.17 58.99 30.36
CA LEU A 19 -10.97 59.83 30.54
C LEU A 19 -9.72 59.32 29.80
N PHE A 20 -9.56 59.79 28.55
CA PHE A 20 -8.35 60.44 27.98
C PHE A 20 -8.62 60.75 26.49
N PRO A 21 -8.63 62.02 26.04
CA PRO A 21 -8.81 62.35 24.63
C PRO A 21 -7.44 62.33 23.95
N GLY A 22 -7.09 61.23 23.30
CA GLY A 22 -5.79 61.10 22.66
C GLY A 22 -5.66 59.89 21.77
N ILE A 23 -6.12 60.02 20.53
CA ILE A 23 -5.61 59.37 19.30
C ILE A 23 -5.22 57.89 19.46
N CYS A 24 -6.20 57.00 19.35
CA CYS A 24 -6.02 55.68 18.76
C CYS A 24 -7.32 55.31 18.05
N ALA A 25 -7.41 55.65 16.76
CA ALA A 25 -8.39 55.04 15.88
C ALA A 25 -7.98 53.58 15.66
N VAL A 26 -8.37 52.69 16.58
CA VAL A 26 -8.37 51.26 16.29
C VAL A 26 -9.54 51.06 15.34
N ALA A 27 -9.24 51.01 14.04
CA ALA A 27 -10.18 50.51 13.05
C ALA A 27 -10.48 49.06 13.45
N VAL A 28 -11.60 48.83 14.12
CA VAL A 28 -12.20 47.50 14.20
C VAL A 28 -12.67 47.22 12.78
N VAL A 29 -11.79 46.63 11.97
CA VAL A 29 -12.20 45.94 10.77
C VAL A 29 -13.06 44.79 11.29
N ALA A 30 -14.38 44.99 11.25
CA ALA A 30 -15.30 43.88 11.30
C ALA A 30 -14.95 43.01 10.09
N VAL A 31 -14.11 42.01 10.31
CA VAL A 31 -14.01 40.90 9.38
C VAL A 31 -15.35 40.21 9.49
N ALA A 32 -16.32 40.67 8.69
CA ALA A 32 -17.44 39.85 8.33
C ALA A 32 -16.81 38.62 7.67
N GLN A 33 -16.64 37.54 8.44
CA GLN A 33 -16.51 36.23 7.86
C GLN A 33 -17.81 36.01 7.11
N SER A 34 -17.85 36.41 5.84
CA SER A 34 -18.80 35.80 4.92
C SER A 34 -18.55 34.31 5.06
N GLN A 35 -19.54 33.56 5.54
CA GLN A 35 -19.66 32.17 5.11
C GLN A 35 -19.53 32.24 3.59
N GLN A 36 -18.36 31.89 3.07
CA GLN A 36 -18.23 31.60 1.67
C GLN A 36 -19.10 30.36 1.51
N ASP A 37 -20.37 30.57 1.14
CA ASP A 37 -21.14 29.55 0.49
C ASP A 37 -20.26 29.10 -0.67
N VAL A 38 -19.68 27.92 -0.53
CA VAL A 38 -19.03 27.23 -1.64
C VAL A 38 -20.11 27.17 -2.71
N GLN A 39 -20.01 28.06 -3.70
CA GLN A 39 -20.96 28.15 -4.78
C GLN A 39 -20.89 26.83 -5.52
N VAL A 40 -21.88 25.98 -5.26
CA VAL A 40 -22.16 24.72 -5.94
C VAL A 40 -22.11 25.02 -7.45
N PRO A 41 -21.13 24.49 -8.21
CA PRO A 41 -20.98 24.82 -9.62
C PRO A 41 -22.29 24.59 -10.39
N VAL A 42 -22.64 25.53 -11.28
CA VAL A 42 -23.87 25.51 -12.11
C VAL A 42 -24.01 24.20 -12.93
N ASN A 43 -22.93 23.45 -13.09
CA ASN A 43 -22.88 22.16 -13.78
C ASN A 43 -23.48 20.97 -12.99
N LEU A 44 -23.88 21.16 -11.73
CA LEU A 44 -24.51 20.10 -10.92
C LEU A 44 -26.01 19.88 -11.24
N ALA A 45 -26.62 20.74 -12.07
CA ALA A 45 -28.01 20.55 -12.50
C ALA A 45 -28.21 19.30 -13.38
N ASN A 46 -27.14 18.79 -14.01
CA ASN A 46 -27.14 17.59 -14.86
C ASN A 46 -26.42 16.39 -14.23
N TYR A 47 -25.90 16.52 -13.00
CA TYR A 47 -25.16 15.46 -12.32
C TYR A 47 -26.11 14.58 -11.51
N ASP A 48 -26.37 13.37 -11.98
CA ASP A 48 -27.06 12.37 -11.17
C ASP A 48 -26.04 11.71 -10.23
N TRP A 49 -26.10 12.11 -8.95
CA TRP A 49 -25.23 11.54 -7.94
C TRP A 49 -25.51 10.05 -7.68
N THR A 50 -26.64 9.52 -8.17
CA THR A 50 -27.03 8.11 -8.00
C THR A 50 -26.41 7.16 -9.03
N ASP A 51 -25.76 7.70 -10.06
CA ASP A 51 -25.09 6.92 -11.10
C ASP A 51 -23.96 6.06 -10.50
N PRO A 52 -23.99 4.73 -10.70
CA PRO A 52 -22.90 3.86 -10.27
C PRO A 52 -21.63 4.14 -11.07
N PRO A 53 -20.46 3.67 -10.60
CA PRO A 53 -19.22 3.76 -11.35
C PRO A 53 -19.35 2.95 -12.65
N SER A 54 -18.61 3.35 -13.67
CA SER A 54 -18.47 2.53 -14.88
C SER A 54 -17.92 1.14 -14.52
N VAL A 55 -18.31 0.11 -15.28
CA VAL A 55 -17.73 -1.24 -15.16
C VAL A 55 -16.23 -1.25 -15.43
N ASP A 56 -15.75 -0.30 -16.25
CA ASP A 56 -14.34 -0.11 -16.58
C ASP A 56 -13.68 0.95 -15.68
N ALA A 57 -14.34 1.41 -14.61
CA ALA A 57 -13.76 2.38 -13.69
C ALA A 57 -12.58 1.74 -12.93
N THR A 58 -11.43 2.40 -12.95
CA THR A 58 -10.21 1.94 -12.28
C THR A 58 -9.77 2.84 -11.12
N GLY A 59 -10.53 3.89 -10.80
CA GLY A 59 -10.20 4.83 -9.73
C GLY A 59 -10.04 4.17 -8.35
N ASN A 60 -10.86 3.16 -8.05
CA ASN A 60 -10.70 2.30 -6.87
C ASN A 60 -9.38 1.53 -6.85
N LEU A 61 -8.93 1.02 -8.00
CA LEU A 61 -7.69 0.24 -8.12
C LEU A 61 -6.46 1.15 -7.95
N ILE A 62 -6.47 2.33 -8.56
CA ILE A 62 -5.43 3.35 -8.40
C ILE A 62 -5.38 3.81 -6.93
N PHE A 63 -6.53 4.19 -6.36
CA PHE A 63 -6.62 4.62 -4.97
C PHE A 63 -6.10 3.53 -4.01
N SER A 64 -6.56 2.29 -4.18
CA SER A 64 -6.21 1.20 -3.28
C SER A 64 -4.73 0.80 -3.41
N SER A 65 -4.18 0.76 -4.62
CA SER A 65 -2.76 0.44 -4.81
C SER A 65 -1.85 1.53 -4.23
N VAL A 66 -2.19 2.81 -4.45
CA VAL A 66 -1.45 3.96 -3.86
C VAL A 66 -1.55 3.95 -2.33
N SER A 67 -2.71 3.61 -1.76
CA SER A 67 -2.88 3.47 -0.30
C SER A 67 -2.02 2.36 0.33
N GLY A 68 -1.50 1.45 -0.49
CA GLY A 68 -0.67 0.32 -0.09
C GLY A 68 0.82 0.49 -0.33
N LEU A 69 1.26 1.56 -1.00
CA LEU A 69 2.67 1.80 -1.28
C LEU A 69 3.47 1.88 0.03
N LEU A 70 4.64 1.23 0.05
CA LEU A 70 5.53 1.14 1.22
C LEU A 70 4.92 0.45 2.46
N ARG A 71 3.86 -0.34 2.29
CA ARG A 71 3.25 -1.18 3.34
C ARG A 71 3.30 -2.66 2.98
N HIS A 72 3.57 -3.54 3.94
CA HIS A 72 3.77 -4.95 3.64
C HIS A 72 2.51 -5.68 3.15
N TRP A 73 1.42 -5.69 3.94
CA TRP A 73 0.22 -6.50 3.64
C TRP A 73 -0.49 -6.18 2.33
N PRO A 74 -0.67 -4.92 1.94
CA PRO A 74 -1.31 -4.60 0.65
C PRO A 74 -0.52 -5.19 -0.52
N ASN A 75 0.81 -5.12 -0.46
CA ASN A 75 1.70 -5.66 -1.48
C ASN A 75 1.77 -7.19 -1.43
N ALA A 76 1.68 -7.79 -0.23
CA ALA A 76 1.57 -9.24 -0.09
C ALA A 76 0.21 -9.76 -0.59
N LEU A 77 -0.89 -9.04 -0.38
CA LEU A 77 -2.22 -9.44 -0.82
C LEU A 77 -2.37 -9.30 -2.35
N TYR A 78 -1.93 -8.17 -2.89
CA TYR A 78 -1.95 -7.86 -4.33
C TYR A 78 -0.53 -7.89 -4.88
N ARG A 79 0.03 -9.10 -4.96
CA ARG A 79 1.45 -9.37 -5.29
C ARG A 79 1.88 -8.86 -6.65
N HIS A 80 0.97 -8.86 -7.62
CA HIS A 80 1.26 -8.34 -8.96
C HIS A 80 1.18 -6.81 -8.92
N GLY A 81 2.36 -6.19 -8.84
CA GLY A 81 2.50 -4.73 -8.88
C GLY A 81 1.93 -4.13 -10.16
N HIS A 82 1.37 -2.92 -10.04
CA HIS A 82 0.79 -2.15 -11.14
C HIS A 82 1.22 -0.67 -11.08
N ASN A 83 2.14 -0.30 -10.20
CA ASN A 83 2.66 1.04 -10.11
C ASN A 83 4.19 1.06 -10.16
N ILE A 84 4.70 2.05 -10.88
CA ILE A 84 6.11 2.44 -10.86
C ILE A 84 6.14 3.88 -10.35
N VAL A 85 6.86 4.09 -9.25
CA VAL A 85 6.91 5.42 -8.58
C VAL A 85 8.35 5.80 -8.35
N SER A 86 8.72 7.03 -8.71
CA SER A 86 10.02 7.54 -8.28
C SER A 86 10.03 7.77 -6.76
N ALA A 87 11.15 7.44 -6.11
CA ALA A 87 11.32 7.55 -4.68
C ALA A 87 12.72 8.02 -4.31
N THR A 88 12.82 8.68 -3.16
CA THR A 88 14.09 9.13 -2.60
C THR A 88 14.35 8.43 -1.27
N VAL A 89 15.48 7.74 -1.13
CA VAL A 89 15.94 7.18 0.14
C VAL A 89 16.70 8.26 0.91
N GLY A 90 16.29 8.53 2.14
CA GLY A 90 16.82 9.62 2.96
C GLY A 90 18.23 9.34 3.51
N VAL A 91 18.99 10.42 3.72
CA VAL A 91 20.29 10.37 4.42
C VAL A 91 20.11 9.81 5.83
N GLY A 92 21.03 8.94 6.24
CA GLY A 92 21.00 8.27 7.54
C GLY A 92 20.22 6.96 7.56
N THR A 93 19.53 6.61 6.46
CA THR A 93 18.91 5.28 6.31
C THR A 93 19.98 4.19 6.38
N LEU A 94 19.69 3.15 7.16
CA LEU A 94 20.55 1.97 7.25
C LEU A 94 20.04 0.91 6.27
N LEU A 95 20.96 0.31 5.53
CA LEU A 95 20.70 -0.82 4.65
C LEU A 95 21.64 -1.97 5.01
N TYR A 96 21.15 -3.18 4.91
CA TYR A 96 21.86 -4.39 5.31
C TYR A 96 22.09 -5.26 4.10
N HIS A 97 23.23 -5.93 4.03
CA HIS A 97 23.53 -6.88 2.98
C HIS A 97 24.13 -8.16 3.58
N GLY A 98 23.56 -9.29 3.19
CA GLY A 98 24.06 -10.62 3.51
C GLY A 98 24.59 -11.31 2.23
N PRO A 99 25.92 -11.40 2.04
CA PRO A 99 26.48 -11.95 0.80
C PRO A 99 26.08 -13.41 0.65
N THR A 100 25.58 -13.76 -0.53
CA THR A 100 25.20 -15.15 -0.84
C THR A 100 26.42 -16.02 -1.22
N ASP A 101 27.56 -15.39 -1.50
CA ASP A 101 28.86 -15.99 -1.80
C ASP A 101 29.94 -15.55 -0.79
N ASN A 102 30.24 -16.40 0.19
CA ASN A 102 31.29 -16.15 1.19
C ASN A 102 32.74 -16.18 0.60
N CYS A 103 32.92 -16.15 -0.72
CA CYS A 103 34.22 -16.39 -1.34
C CYS A 103 35.20 -15.24 -1.19
N THR A 104 34.74 -13.99 -1.24
CA THR A 104 35.65 -12.84 -1.25
C THR A 104 35.79 -12.24 0.15
N GLY A 105 34.77 -12.32 1.01
CA GLY A 105 34.76 -11.64 2.32
C GLY A 105 34.85 -10.11 2.21
N HIS A 106 34.72 -9.58 1.00
CA HIS A 106 34.71 -8.17 0.67
C HIS A 106 33.27 -7.66 0.58
N PRO A 107 33.02 -6.38 0.87
CA PRO A 107 31.71 -5.78 0.62
C PRO A 107 31.40 -5.76 -0.88
N PRO A 108 30.11 -5.82 -1.28
CA PRO A 108 29.72 -5.62 -2.66
C PRO A 108 30.16 -4.23 -3.14
N THR A 109 30.62 -4.16 -4.40
CA THR A 109 30.93 -2.91 -5.10
C THR A 109 30.10 -2.74 -6.37
N GLU A 110 29.56 -3.84 -6.89
CA GLU A 110 28.79 -3.94 -8.13
C GLU A 110 27.30 -4.05 -7.83
N PRO A 111 26.41 -4.00 -8.85
CA PRO A 111 24.98 -4.11 -8.63
C PRO A 111 24.57 -5.38 -7.85
N ASP A 112 23.87 -5.20 -6.73
CA ASP A 112 23.42 -6.24 -5.79
C ASP A 112 22.29 -5.69 -4.89
N TRP A 113 21.66 -6.51 -4.06
CA TRP A 113 20.56 -6.09 -3.19
C TRP A 113 21.01 -5.70 -1.77
N ALA A 114 20.23 -4.84 -1.13
CA ALA A 114 20.32 -4.54 0.29
C ALA A 114 18.92 -4.36 0.91
N SER A 115 18.71 -4.88 2.12
CA SER A 115 17.43 -4.83 2.83
C SER A 115 17.35 -3.68 3.83
N PHE A 116 16.13 -3.25 4.17
CA PHE A 116 15.91 -2.27 5.26
C PHE A 116 16.02 -2.90 6.64
N ASP A 117 15.86 -4.22 6.74
CA ASP A 117 15.88 -4.96 7.99
C ASP A 117 17.06 -5.95 8.03
N PRO A 118 17.80 -6.04 9.14
CA PRO A 118 18.92 -6.96 9.26
C PRO A 118 18.47 -8.42 9.26
N GLU A 119 17.25 -8.72 9.71
CA GLU A 119 16.67 -10.07 9.70
C GLU A 119 16.62 -10.65 8.29
N HIS A 120 16.21 -9.85 7.30
CA HIS A 120 16.22 -10.23 5.90
C HIS A 120 17.65 -10.56 5.44
N SER A 121 18.62 -9.68 5.64
CA SER A 121 19.99 -10.00 5.26
C SER A 121 20.56 -11.25 5.97
N PHE A 122 20.13 -11.47 7.22
CA PHE A 122 20.58 -12.59 8.05
C PHE A 122 20.07 -13.97 7.60
N ILE A 123 18.94 -14.03 6.88
CA ILE A 123 18.47 -15.31 6.32
C ILE A 123 19.41 -15.83 5.22
N PHE A 124 20.15 -14.92 4.57
CA PHE A 124 21.07 -15.24 3.47
C PHE A 124 22.52 -15.44 3.92
N SER A 125 22.97 -14.73 4.96
CA SER A 125 24.33 -14.85 5.49
C SER A 125 24.43 -14.54 6.97
N SER A 126 25.37 -15.19 7.66
CA SER A 126 25.72 -14.80 9.04
C SER A 126 26.71 -13.63 9.08
N ARG A 127 27.36 -13.30 7.96
CA ARG A 127 28.19 -12.09 7.83
C ARG A 127 27.33 -10.97 7.28
N ILE A 128 27.16 -9.89 8.04
CA ILE A 128 26.29 -8.77 7.66
C ILE A 128 27.13 -7.51 7.47
N TYR A 129 26.95 -6.87 6.32
CA TYR A 129 27.41 -5.51 6.07
C TYR A 129 26.28 -4.53 6.35
N THR A 130 26.56 -3.48 7.12
CA THR A 130 25.62 -2.38 7.34
C THR A 130 26.13 -1.15 6.64
N PHE A 131 25.33 -0.66 5.71
CA PHE A 131 25.53 0.57 4.96
C PHE A 131 24.71 1.69 5.58
N ARG A 132 25.25 2.91 5.54
CA ARG A 132 24.54 4.14 5.84
C ARG A 132 24.47 4.98 4.57
N VAL A 133 23.26 5.43 4.23
CA VAL A 133 23.04 6.38 3.14
C VAL A 133 23.60 7.75 3.53
N VAL A 134 24.54 8.29 2.74
CA VAL A 134 25.23 9.57 3.02
C VAL A 134 24.79 10.72 2.13
N ARG A 135 24.08 10.42 1.04
CA ARG A 135 23.33 11.39 0.21
C ARG A 135 21.98 10.79 -0.18
N PRO A 136 20.98 11.61 -0.54
CA PRO A 136 19.73 11.08 -1.07
C PRO A 136 19.98 10.13 -2.26
N LEU A 137 19.35 8.95 -2.23
CA LEU A 137 19.41 7.99 -3.34
C LEU A 137 18.15 8.09 -4.19
N LYS A 138 18.31 8.18 -5.51
CA LYS A 138 17.21 8.13 -6.49
C LYS A 138 16.88 6.69 -6.81
N VAL A 139 15.69 6.22 -6.44
CA VAL A 139 15.26 4.85 -6.74
C VAL A 139 13.89 4.82 -7.44
N LEU A 140 13.69 3.83 -8.31
CA LEU A 140 12.33 3.49 -8.78
C LEU A 140 11.74 2.42 -7.88
N TYR A 141 10.51 2.63 -7.42
CA TYR A 141 9.77 1.67 -6.61
C TYR A 141 8.76 0.90 -7.47
N PHE A 142 8.87 -0.42 -7.43
CA PHE A 142 7.87 -1.35 -7.96
C PHE A 142 7.00 -1.86 -6.81
N ASP A 143 5.69 -1.58 -6.85
CA ASP A 143 4.75 -2.13 -5.86
C ASP A 143 4.49 -3.64 -6.06
N GLY A 144 3.63 -4.20 -5.21
CA GLY A 144 3.44 -5.64 -5.09
C GLY A 144 4.63 -6.34 -4.42
N SER A 145 4.63 -7.67 -4.47
CA SER A 145 5.78 -8.50 -4.07
C SER A 145 6.77 -8.59 -5.22
N SER A 146 7.29 -7.45 -5.66
CA SER A 146 8.10 -7.31 -6.88
C SER A 146 9.48 -7.96 -6.81
N ALA A 147 9.96 -8.33 -5.61
CA ALA A 147 11.16 -9.15 -5.45
C ALA A 147 10.85 -10.66 -5.39
N ALA A 148 9.57 -11.05 -5.30
CA ALA A 148 9.21 -12.45 -5.40
C ALA A 148 9.33 -12.93 -6.84
N ASN A 149 10.44 -13.58 -7.20
CA ASN A 149 10.70 -14.05 -8.56
C ASN A 149 9.77 -15.20 -8.95
N MET A 150 8.59 -14.87 -9.48
CA MET A 150 7.57 -15.81 -9.90
C MET A 150 7.14 -15.56 -11.36
N PRO A 151 6.78 -16.61 -12.12
CA PRO A 151 6.25 -16.47 -13.47
C PRO A 151 4.81 -15.90 -13.50
N THR A 152 4.19 -15.71 -12.34
CA THR A 152 2.76 -15.40 -12.20
C THR A 152 2.41 -13.93 -12.29
N GLY A 153 3.38 -13.02 -12.27
CA GLY A 153 3.14 -11.60 -12.57
C GLY A 153 3.87 -10.58 -11.68
N THR A 154 4.58 -11.03 -10.63
CA THR A 154 5.27 -10.18 -9.67
C THR A 154 6.38 -9.32 -10.27
N ILE A 155 6.98 -9.78 -11.35
CA ILE A 155 8.07 -9.09 -12.05
C ILE A 155 7.62 -8.35 -13.31
N ASP A 156 6.31 -8.36 -13.64
CA ASP A 156 5.82 -7.85 -14.93
C ASP A 156 6.24 -6.41 -15.16
N THR A 157 6.14 -5.56 -14.14
CA THR A 157 6.52 -4.14 -14.22
C THR A 157 8.01 -3.94 -14.53
N GLN A 158 8.88 -4.80 -14.01
CA GLN A 158 10.34 -4.75 -14.28
C GLN A 158 10.66 -5.20 -15.71
N GLU A 159 10.03 -6.28 -16.19
CA GLU A 159 10.23 -6.76 -17.56
C GLU A 159 9.65 -5.79 -18.59
N ILE A 160 8.46 -5.23 -18.34
CA ILE A 160 7.86 -4.22 -19.22
C ILE A 160 8.71 -2.94 -19.23
N LEU A 161 9.27 -2.51 -18.11
CA LEU A 161 10.19 -1.37 -18.09
C LEU A 161 11.46 -1.63 -18.93
N SER A 162 12.08 -2.79 -18.72
CA SER A 162 13.40 -3.11 -19.25
C SER A 162 13.37 -3.54 -20.72
N HIS A 163 12.33 -4.26 -21.14
CA HIS A 163 12.26 -4.88 -22.47
C HIS A 163 11.03 -4.48 -23.28
N GLY A 164 9.99 -3.92 -22.64
CA GLY A 164 8.71 -3.60 -23.30
C GLY A 164 7.85 -4.84 -23.58
N GLU A 165 8.28 -6.02 -23.15
CA GLU A 165 7.55 -7.28 -23.28
C GLU A 165 7.95 -8.25 -22.17
N LEU A 166 7.11 -9.25 -21.90
CA LEU A 166 7.47 -10.35 -21.02
C LEU A 166 8.31 -11.37 -21.78
N ARG A 167 9.47 -11.71 -21.23
CA ARG A 167 10.35 -12.76 -21.78
C ARG A 167 10.16 -14.08 -21.03
N ASP A 168 9.93 -15.15 -21.77
CA ASP A 168 9.70 -16.48 -21.20
C ASP A 168 10.91 -16.99 -20.40
N GLY A 169 10.69 -17.40 -19.14
CA GLY A 169 11.72 -18.03 -18.31
C GLY A 169 12.73 -17.08 -17.66
N GLU A 170 12.71 -15.78 -18.01
CA GLU A 170 13.62 -14.75 -17.46
C GLU A 170 13.30 -14.37 -16.00
N TRP A 171 12.18 -14.86 -15.46
CA TRP A 171 11.79 -14.60 -14.07
C TRP A 171 12.83 -15.05 -13.04
N SER A 172 13.64 -16.04 -13.38
CA SER A 172 14.70 -16.57 -12.51
C SER A 172 16.06 -15.87 -12.64
N ARG A 173 16.22 -14.94 -13.60
CA ARG A 173 17.50 -14.29 -13.93
C ARG A 173 17.67 -12.93 -13.27
N GLU A 174 17.37 -12.85 -11.99
CA GLU A 174 17.40 -11.62 -11.19
C GLU A 174 18.73 -10.87 -11.28
N TRP A 175 19.87 -11.55 -11.13
CA TRP A 175 21.19 -10.92 -11.26
C TRP A 175 21.44 -10.27 -12.62
N ALA A 176 20.95 -10.87 -13.70
CA ALA A 176 21.04 -10.27 -15.03
C ALA A 176 20.12 -9.06 -15.14
N ARG A 177 18.90 -9.18 -14.60
CA ARG A 177 17.89 -8.11 -14.57
C ARG A 177 18.40 -6.87 -13.82
N ILE A 178 18.97 -7.03 -12.62
CA ILE A 178 19.58 -5.94 -11.84
C ILE A 178 20.61 -5.19 -12.69
N LYS A 179 21.52 -5.91 -13.34
CA LYS A 179 22.58 -5.31 -14.17
C LYS A 179 22.02 -4.57 -15.38
N GLU A 180 21.06 -5.16 -16.08
CA GLU A 180 20.38 -4.54 -17.23
C GLU A 180 19.63 -3.27 -16.81
N MET A 181 18.89 -3.31 -15.71
CA MET A 181 18.15 -2.19 -15.15
C MET A 181 19.09 -1.07 -14.65
N CYS A 182 20.19 -1.41 -13.97
CA CYS A 182 21.19 -0.44 -13.53
C CYS A 182 21.91 0.24 -14.70
N GLU A 183 22.25 -0.50 -15.75
CA GLU A 183 22.83 0.09 -16.96
C GLU A 183 21.84 1.04 -17.65
N TRP A 184 20.56 0.64 -17.78
CA TRP A 184 19.51 1.53 -18.29
C TRP A 184 19.29 2.77 -17.39
N GLY A 185 19.31 2.59 -16.07
CA GLY A 185 19.04 3.64 -15.08
C GLY A 185 20.14 4.69 -14.97
N LYS A 186 21.37 4.35 -15.40
CA LYS A 186 22.55 5.23 -15.34
C LYS A 186 22.34 6.56 -16.05
N GLN A 187 21.63 6.56 -17.19
CA GLN A 187 21.35 7.78 -17.97
C GLN A 187 20.46 8.78 -17.21
N PHE A 188 19.72 8.31 -16.20
CA PHE A 188 18.84 9.12 -15.36
C PHE A 188 19.43 9.38 -13.96
N GLY A 189 20.62 8.85 -13.69
CA GLY A 189 21.25 8.91 -12.37
C GLY A 189 20.47 8.16 -11.30
N LEU A 190 19.87 7.01 -11.66
CA LEU A 190 19.28 6.10 -10.67
C LEU A 190 20.37 5.41 -9.87
N ASP A 191 20.15 5.32 -8.56
CA ASP A 191 21.00 4.61 -7.61
C ASP A 191 20.53 3.19 -7.34
N GLY A 192 19.27 2.87 -7.68
CA GLY A 192 18.72 1.53 -7.50
C GLY A 192 17.22 1.41 -7.72
N PHE A 193 16.68 0.26 -7.34
CA PHE A 193 15.28 -0.11 -7.50
C PHE A 193 14.72 -0.71 -6.22
N LEU A 194 13.70 -0.06 -5.66
CA LEU A 194 13.01 -0.50 -4.45
C LEU A 194 11.93 -1.52 -4.80
N ARG A 195 11.84 -2.59 -4.02
CA ARG A 195 10.87 -3.69 -4.20
C ARG A 195 10.64 -4.44 -2.89
N MET A 196 9.71 -5.40 -2.89
CA MET A 196 9.31 -6.15 -1.70
C MET A 196 9.33 -7.67 -1.91
N GLU A 197 9.96 -8.39 -0.98
CA GLU A 197 9.92 -9.86 -0.84
C GLU A 197 9.22 -10.22 0.49
N PHE A 198 9.99 -10.58 1.52
CA PHE A 198 9.54 -10.75 2.91
C PHE A 198 9.31 -9.41 3.59
N ASP A 199 10.21 -8.47 3.34
CA ASP A 199 10.12 -7.07 3.67
C ASP A 199 10.63 -6.28 2.46
N PHE A 200 11.06 -5.04 2.65
CA PHE A 200 11.52 -4.19 1.57
C PHE A 200 13.03 -4.30 1.35
N GLU A 201 13.42 -4.29 0.09
CA GLU A 201 14.81 -4.30 -0.35
C GLU A 201 15.03 -3.34 -1.51
N ILE A 202 16.29 -2.96 -1.72
CA ILE A 202 16.73 -2.13 -2.83
C ILE A 202 17.78 -2.91 -3.62
N GLU A 203 17.56 -3.06 -4.92
CA GLU A 203 18.62 -3.41 -5.88
C GLU A 203 19.50 -2.17 -6.07
N ILE A 204 20.66 -2.13 -5.41
CA ILE A 204 21.61 -1.03 -5.46
C ILE A 204 22.51 -1.20 -6.68
N CYS A 205 22.71 -0.13 -7.44
CA CYS A 205 23.53 -0.17 -8.66
C CYS A 205 25.04 0.02 -8.40
N ASP A 206 25.42 0.77 -7.38
CA ASP A 206 26.82 1.00 -6.99
C ASP A 206 26.91 1.24 -5.48
N PHE A 207 27.40 0.25 -4.74
CA PHE A 207 27.55 0.32 -3.29
C PHE A 207 28.62 1.32 -2.82
N THR A 208 29.47 1.80 -3.74
CA THR A 208 30.51 2.80 -3.46
C THR A 208 30.00 4.24 -3.68
N ALA A 209 28.83 4.40 -4.30
CA ALA A 209 28.28 5.69 -4.67
C ALA A 209 27.08 6.09 -3.80
N GLY A 210 27.33 6.94 -2.79
CA GLY A 210 26.27 7.57 -1.98
C GLY A 210 25.87 6.82 -0.71
N MET A 211 26.62 5.77 -0.38
CA MET A 211 26.55 5.07 0.88
C MET A 211 27.96 4.81 1.42
N GLU A 212 28.06 4.50 2.70
CA GLU A 212 29.30 4.05 3.33
C GLU A 212 29.05 2.86 4.25
N ILE A 213 30.04 2.01 4.42
CA ILE A 213 29.97 0.89 5.37
C ILE A 213 30.25 1.43 6.76
N ILE A 214 29.31 1.20 7.68
CA ILE A 214 29.46 1.59 9.10
C ILE A 214 29.71 0.39 10.02
N SER A 215 29.42 -0.83 9.56
CA SER A 215 29.61 -2.05 10.35
C SER A 215 29.77 -3.28 9.46
N VAL A 216 30.60 -4.22 9.91
CA VAL A 216 30.74 -5.58 9.36
C VAL A 216 30.76 -6.55 10.54
N LEU A 217 29.75 -7.42 10.63
CA LEU A 217 29.59 -8.34 11.76
C LEU A 217 29.48 -9.78 11.30
N ASP A 218 30.26 -10.67 11.93
CA ASP A 218 30.07 -12.11 11.84
C ASP A 218 29.13 -12.54 12.99
N LEU A 219 27.84 -12.69 12.67
CA LEU A 219 26.78 -13.03 13.61
C LEU A 219 26.78 -14.53 13.95
N LEU A 220 26.05 -14.88 15.02
CA LEU A 220 25.87 -16.29 15.38
C LEU A 220 25.16 -17.03 14.24
N PRO A 221 25.70 -18.17 13.77
CA PRO A 221 25.11 -18.89 12.65
C PRO A 221 23.69 -19.37 12.97
N ALA A 222 22.78 -19.13 12.04
CA ALA A 222 21.38 -19.55 12.08
C ALA A 222 21.13 -20.89 11.36
N PHE A 223 22.10 -21.31 10.55
CA PHE A 223 22.06 -22.49 9.70
C PHE A 223 23.42 -23.19 9.76
N GLN A 224 23.42 -24.49 9.50
CA GLN A 224 24.66 -25.17 9.18
C GLN A 224 25.04 -24.74 7.76
N ASP A 225 26.26 -24.27 7.54
CA ASP A 225 26.84 -23.94 6.22
C ASP A 225 26.99 -25.21 5.33
N GLN A 226 26.20 -26.26 5.60
CA GLN A 226 26.28 -27.60 5.01
C GLN A 226 25.24 -27.72 3.90
N GLY A 227 25.61 -27.31 2.69
CA GLY A 227 24.89 -27.73 1.49
C GLY A 227 24.92 -26.77 0.31
N ARG A 228 25.19 -25.47 0.51
CA ARG A 228 25.64 -24.64 -0.62
C ARG A 228 27.05 -25.13 -0.93
N PRO A 229 27.35 -25.59 -2.15
CA PRO A 229 28.75 -25.74 -2.54
C PRO A 229 29.41 -24.42 -2.19
N LYS A 230 30.48 -24.44 -1.38
CA LYS A 230 31.41 -23.32 -1.38
C LYS A 230 31.68 -23.05 -2.86
N PRO A 231 31.41 -21.85 -3.39
CA PRO A 231 31.84 -21.57 -4.74
C PRO A 231 33.33 -21.94 -4.77
N ASP A 232 33.79 -22.62 -5.82
CA ASP A 232 35.22 -22.82 -6.01
C ASP A 232 35.82 -21.41 -6.14
N CYS A 233 36.26 -20.85 -5.01
CA CYS A 233 36.80 -19.51 -4.97
C CYS A 233 38.09 -19.58 -5.80
N PRO A 234 38.24 -18.77 -6.86
CA PRO A 234 39.48 -18.75 -7.63
C PRO A 234 40.62 -18.45 -6.65
N ASN A 235 41.57 -19.37 -6.52
CA ASN A 235 42.74 -19.12 -5.68
C ASN A 235 43.44 -17.87 -6.23
N GLU A 236 43.55 -16.82 -5.42
CA GLU A 236 44.44 -15.68 -5.67
C GLU A 236 45.91 -16.10 -5.50
N THR A 237 46.35 -17.07 -6.29
CA THR A 237 47.77 -17.37 -6.44
C THR A 237 48.02 -17.86 -7.85
N SER A 238 48.87 -17.10 -8.55
CA SER A 238 49.63 -17.40 -9.76
C SER A 238 49.09 -16.88 -11.10
N GLY A 239 49.54 -15.68 -11.47
CA GLY A 239 50.38 -15.45 -12.66
C GLY A 239 49.84 -15.82 -14.05
N SER A 240 49.63 -14.78 -14.86
CA SER A 240 49.88 -14.72 -16.31
C SER A 240 49.44 -15.92 -17.16
N SER A 241 48.33 -15.80 -17.88
CA SER A 241 48.26 -16.27 -19.28
C SER A 241 47.03 -15.73 -20.04
N ASN A 242 47.35 -14.98 -21.10
CA ASN A 242 46.63 -14.78 -22.37
C ASN A 242 45.09 -14.93 -22.39
N ILE A 243 44.43 -13.77 -22.49
CA ILE A 243 43.04 -13.64 -22.92
C ILE A 243 42.94 -14.09 -24.38
N THR A 244 42.42 -15.30 -24.61
CA THR A 244 41.81 -15.67 -25.89
C THR A 244 40.31 -15.77 -25.70
N ASN A 245 39.57 -15.02 -26.53
CA ASN A 245 38.13 -15.05 -26.70
C ASN A 245 37.58 -16.48 -26.73
N GLN A 246 37.03 -16.94 -25.61
CA GLN A 246 36.10 -18.05 -25.57
C GLN A 246 34.81 -17.56 -24.92
N SER A 247 33.73 -17.76 -25.65
CA SER A 247 32.34 -17.55 -25.26
C SER A 247 32.10 -17.95 -23.81
N VAL A 248 31.64 -16.99 -23.02
CA VAL A 248 31.16 -17.19 -21.65
C VAL A 248 29.92 -18.09 -21.73
N ASN A 249 30.11 -19.40 -21.61
CA ASN A 249 29.04 -20.29 -21.21
C ASN A 249 28.80 -20.01 -19.72
N GLU A 250 27.81 -19.17 -19.43
CA GLU A 250 27.30 -18.93 -18.08
C GLU A 250 26.96 -20.26 -17.42
N ASP A 251 27.80 -20.66 -16.46
CA ASP A 251 27.69 -21.93 -15.79
C ASP A 251 26.37 -22.01 -15.00
N SER A 252 25.64 -23.08 -15.29
CA SER A 252 24.31 -23.42 -14.78
C SER A 252 24.21 -23.57 -13.26
N SER A 253 25.33 -23.51 -12.53
CA SER A 253 25.43 -23.64 -11.07
C SER A 253 25.11 -22.35 -10.29
N PHE A 254 25.14 -21.18 -10.94
CA PHE A 254 24.81 -19.88 -10.32
C PHE A 254 23.31 -19.54 -10.34
N ARG A 255 22.49 -20.36 -11.04
CA ARG A 255 21.12 -20.04 -11.45
C ARG A 255 20.04 -20.05 -10.35
N SER A 256 20.35 -20.25 -9.07
CA SER A 256 19.29 -20.44 -8.05
C SER A 256 19.52 -19.82 -6.66
N ARG A 257 20.48 -18.89 -6.49
CA ARG A 257 20.88 -18.43 -5.14
C ARG A 257 20.04 -17.34 -4.50
N LEU A 258 19.22 -16.61 -5.28
CA LEU A 258 18.28 -15.59 -4.81
C LEU A 258 16.82 -16.08 -4.76
N ILE A 259 16.56 -17.31 -5.18
CA ILE A 259 15.27 -17.96 -4.94
C ILE A 259 15.41 -18.69 -3.60
N PRO A 260 14.65 -18.29 -2.55
CA PRO A 260 14.57 -19.08 -1.34
C PRO A 260 14.20 -20.53 -1.72
N PRO A 261 14.85 -21.54 -1.14
CA PRO A 261 14.65 -22.91 -1.56
C PRO A 261 13.15 -23.28 -1.51
N LYS A 262 12.63 -23.86 -2.61
CA LYS A 262 11.21 -24.28 -2.81
C LYS A 262 10.60 -25.07 -1.64
N ASN A 263 11.46 -25.70 -0.84
CA ASN A 263 11.16 -26.20 0.49
C ASN A 263 12.30 -25.73 1.38
N PHE A 264 12.01 -25.03 2.47
CA PHE A 264 13.04 -24.72 3.45
C PHE A 264 13.73 -26.02 3.86
N PRO A 265 15.08 -26.06 3.89
CA PRO A 265 15.79 -27.25 4.33
C PRO A 265 15.27 -27.65 5.71
N LYS A 266 15.01 -28.95 5.92
CA LYS A 266 14.71 -29.49 7.25
C LYS A 266 15.75 -28.93 8.22
N SER A 267 15.30 -28.47 9.40
CA SER A 267 16.17 -27.89 10.44
C SER A 267 17.52 -28.62 10.45
N PRO A 268 18.64 -27.93 10.20
CA PRO A 268 19.94 -28.58 10.20
C PRO A 268 20.12 -29.32 11.52
N THR A 269 20.60 -30.57 11.46
CA THR A 269 20.72 -31.41 12.65
C THR A 269 21.79 -30.92 13.63
N GLU A 270 22.74 -30.10 13.20
CA GLU A 270 23.75 -29.49 14.08
C GLU A 270 24.18 -28.09 13.63
N ILE A 271 23.73 -27.01 14.25
CA ILE A 271 24.31 -25.67 14.00
C ILE A 271 25.74 -25.63 14.56
N SER A 272 26.74 -25.19 13.78
CA SER A 272 28.14 -25.09 14.25
C SER A 272 28.25 -24.00 15.31
N ARG A 273 28.30 -24.41 16.58
CA ARG A 273 28.38 -23.49 17.72
C ARG A 273 29.77 -22.86 17.81
N PRO A 274 29.87 -21.54 18.07
CA PRO A 274 31.15 -20.92 18.39
C PRO A 274 31.85 -21.65 19.53
N LYS A 275 33.19 -21.67 19.51
CA LYS A 275 33.98 -22.29 20.57
C LYS A 275 33.64 -21.65 21.92
N GLY A 276 33.27 -22.48 22.90
CA GLY A 276 32.88 -22.02 24.23
C GLY A 276 31.41 -21.62 24.39
N TRP A 277 30.59 -21.72 23.34
CA TRP A 277 29.15 -21.48 23.44
C TRP A 277 28.47 -22.55 24.32
N VAL A 278 27.71 -22.10 25.31
CA VAL A 278 26.92 -22.95 26.21
C VAL A 278 25.43 -22.71 25.95
N GLY A 279 24.67 -23.79 25.77
CA GLY A 279 23.22 -23.74 25.50
C GLY A 279 22.84 -24.03 24.05
N SER A 280 21.53 -24.02 23.77
CA SER A 280 20.97 -24.14 22.42
C SER A 280 21.13 -22.82 21.66
N GLN A 281 21.26 -22.91 20.34
CA GLN A 281 21.14 -21.75 19.44
C GLN A 281 19.71 -21.67 18.91
N ARG A 282 19.35 -20.51 18.35
CA ARG A 282 18.04 -20.33 17.70
C ARG A 282 17.91 -21.32 16.55
N PRO A 283 16.83 -22.12 16.46
CA PRO A 283 16.59 -22.97 15.31
C PRO A 283 16.30 -22.12 14.08
N TRP A 284 16.52 -22.67 12.89
CA TRP A 284 16.25 -22.00 11.62
C TRP A 284 14.85 -21.41 11.54
N SER A 285 13.85 -22.15 12.03
CA SER A 285 12.46 -21.72 11.93
C SER A 285 12.14 -20.47 12.77
N ALA A 286 12.88 -20.24 13.86
CA ALA A 286 12.81 -18.98 14.62
C ALA A 286 13.48 -17.81 13.87
N VAL A 287 14.47 -18.10 13.03
CA VAL A 287 15.12 -17.11 12.16
C VAL A 287 14.19 -16.74 11.02
N ALA A 288 13.60 -17.74 10.34
CA ALA A 288 12.57 -17.52 9.34
C ALA A 288 11.40 -16.70 9.90
N PHE A 289 10.89 -17.04 11.11
CA PHE A 289 9.87 -16.24 11.79
C PHE A 289 10.29 -14.77 11.97
N SER A 290 11.55 -14.50 12.31
CA SER A 290 12.02 -13.13 12.56
C SER A 290 11.98 -12.26 11.31
N VAL A 291 12.26 -12.82 10.12
CA VAL A 291 12.14 -12.08 8.85
C VAL A 291 10.68 -11.75 8.55
N ILE A 292 9.78 -12.71 8.78
CA ILE A 292 8.35 -12.51 8.59
C ILE A 292 7.85 -11.41 9.53
N ASP A 293 8.27 -11.44 10.79
CA ASP A 293 7.91 -10.43 11.79
C ASP A 293 8.40 -9.04 11.39
N ALA A 294 9.65 -8.93 10.90
CA ALA A 294 10.19 -7.68 10.36
C ALA A 294 9.34 -7.12 9.20
N GLY A 295 9.00 -7.96 8.22
CA GLY A 295 8.08 -7.60 7.13
C GLY A 295 6.72 -7.13 7.63
N ASN A 296 6.09 -7.89 8.53
CA ASN A 296 4.80 -7.54 9.12
C ASN A 296 4.82 -6.21 9.88
N CYS A 297 5.96 -5.81 10.46
CA CYS A 297 6.10 -4.51 11.12
C CYS A 297 5.94 -3.33 10.15
N HIS A 298 6.29 -3.50 8.86
CA HIS A 298 6.08 -2.47 7.83
C HIS A 298 4.61 -2.23 7.46
N ASN A 299 3.65 -2.81 8.17
CA ASN A 299 2.26 -2.35 8.11
C ASN A 299 2.00 -1.08 8.94
N PHE A 300 2.83 -0.82 9.96
CA PHE A 300 2.67 0.29 10.90
C PHE A 300 4.06 0.89 11.20
N PRO A 301 4.46 2.13 10.82
CA PRO A 301 4.01 3.11 9.83
C PRO A 301 4.72 2.98 8.44
N GLY A 302 4.95 1.75 7.96
CA GLY A 302 5.64 1.48 6.69
C GLY A 302 7.05 2.09 6.57
N LEU A 303 7.63 2.05 5.37
CA LEU A 303 8.95 2.67 5.10
C LEU A 303 8.92 4.20 4.92
N THR A 304 7.78 4.84 5.20
CA THR A 304 7.54 6.26 4.90
C THR A 304 8.44 7.23 5.67
N SER A 305 9.14 6.77 6.71
CA SER A 305 10.14 7.55 7.45
C SER A 305 11.50 7.62 6.75
N SER A 306 11.83 6.61 5.94
CA SER A 306 13.14 6.48 5.27
C SER A 306 13.05 6.70 3.76
N VAL A 307 11.88 6.48 3.18
CA VAL A 307 11.62 6.58 1.74
C VAL A 307 10.50 7.58 1.47
N ILE A 308 10.78 8.55 0.61
CA ILE A 308 9.83 9.58 0.18
C ILE A 308 9.43 9.31 -1.26
N LEU A 309 8.13 9.08 -1.50
CA LEU A 309 7.57 8.90 -2.84
C LEU A 309 7.30 10.25 -3.51
N ASP A 310 7.61 10.36 -4.79
CA ASP A 310 7.23 11.51 -5.62
C ASP A 310 6.09 11.13 -6.57
N PHE A 311 4.87 11.48 -6.16
CA PHE A 311 3.63 11.23 -6.89
C PHE A 311 3.48 12.05 -8.17
N THR A 312 4.34 13.06 -8.40
CA THR A 312 4.39 13.75 -9.69
C THR A 312 4.96 12.85 -10.79
N LYS A 313 5.66 11.76 -10.39
CA LYS A 313 6.33 10.77 -11.22
C LYS A 313 5.85 9.35 -10.87
N LEU A 314 4.54 9.18 -10.96
CA LEU A 314 3.85 7.90 -10.82
C LEU A 314 3.34 7.45 -12.19
N VAL A 315 3.63 6.21 -12.55
CA VAL A 315 2.95 5.51 -13.65
C VAL A 315 2.12 4.39 -13.04
N SER A 316 0.81 4.44 -13.24
CA SER A 316 -0.12 3.39 -12.83
C SER A 316 -0.64 2.65 -14.04
N PHE A 317 -0.41 1.35 -14.11
CA PHE A 317 -0.98 0.45 -15.13
C PHE A 317 -2.49 0.23 -14.93
N PHE A 318 -3.09 0.81 -13.89
CA PHE A 318 -4.54 0.92 -13.75
C PHE A 318 -5.14 2.13 -14.49
N ASP A 319 -4.33 3.00 -15.10
CA ASP A 319 -4.85 4.07 -15.96
C ASP A 319 -5.65 3.47 -17.13
N ILE A 320 -6.83 4.05 -17.39
CA ILE A 320 -7.77 3.58 -18.42
C ILE A 320 -7.23 3.74 -19.85
N LYS A 321 -6.14 4.51 -20.03
CA LYS A 321 -5.46 4.61 -21.33
C LYS A 321 -4.87 3.27 -21.81
N TYR A 322 -4.59 2.35 -20.88
CA TYR A 322 -4.13 0.99 -21.19
C TYR A 322 -5.33 0.07 -21.44
N THR A 323 -5.91 0.21 -22.62
CA THR A 323 -7.16 -0.46 -23.00
C THR A 323 -7.04 -1.97 -22.98
N SER A 324 -5.88 -2.51 -23.35
CA SER A 324 -5.63 -3.96 -23.27
C SER A 324 -5.69 -4.50 -21.84
N LEU A 325 -5.19 -3.71 -20.88
CA LEU A 325 -5.25 -4.04 -19.47
C LEU A 325 -6.65 -3.87 -18.89
N VAL A 326 -7.46 -2.92 -19.37
CA VAL A 326 -8.87 -2.82 -19.01
C VAL A 326 -9.64 -4.05 -19.46
N ASP A 327 -9.47 -4.46 -20.72
CA ASP A 327 -10.15 -5.62 -21.29
C ASP A 327 -9.73 -6.93 -20.59
N ALA A 328 -8.43 -7.12 -20.33
CA ALA A 328 -7.90 -8.33 -19.68
C ALA A 328 -8.45 -8.57 -18.26
N ARG A 329 -8.88 -7.51 -17.56
CA ARG A 329 -9.36 -7.60 -16.17
C ARG A 329 -10.82 -8.03 -16.05
N ARG A 330 -11.64 -7.91 -17.10
CA ARG A 330 -13.10 -8.13 -17.04
C ARG A 330 -13.49 -9.53 -16.60
N GLU A 331 -12.65 -10.53 -16.86
CA GLU A 331 -12.89 -11.94 -16.52
C GLU A 331 -12.06 -12.42 -15.32
N GLN A 332 -11.40 -11.50 -14.61
CA GLN A 332 -10.46 -11.83 -13.54
C GLN A 332 -10.85 -11.17 -12.21
N LYS A 333 -10.48 -11.83 -11.10
CA LYS A 333 -10.44 -11.18 -9.78
C LYS A 333 -9.14 -10.40 -9.66
N ARG A 334 -9.10 -9.39 -8.78
CA ARG A 334 -7.95 -8.49 -8.59
C ARG A 334 -6.61 -9.21 -8.37
N GLY A 335 -6.58 -10.33 -7.64
CA GLY A 335 -5.37 -11.11 -7.44
C GLY A 335 -4.78 -11.72 -8.72
N GLY A 336 -5.57 -11.84 -9.79
CA GLY A 336 -5.14 -12.34 -11.10
C GLY A 336 -4.73 -11.26 -12.09
N TYR A 337 -4.91 -9.97 -11.77
CA TYR A 337 -4.55 -8.88 -12.68
C TYR A 337 -3.05 -8.89 -12.95
N ARG A 338 -2.68 -8.72 -14.22
CA ARG A 338 -1.28 -8.73 -14.67
C ARG A 338 -1.02 -7.57 -15.62
N VAL A 339 0.13 -6.92 -15.42
CA VAL A 339 0.67 -5.95 -16.37
C VAL A 339 1.14 -6.67 -17.64
N GLY A 340 1.48 -7.96 -17.56
CA GLY A 340 1.86 -8.80 -18.70
C GLY A 340 0.84 -8.91 -19.84
N ASN A 341 -0.42 -8.54 -19.60
CA ASN A 341 -1.47 -8.51 -20.63
C ASN A 341 -1.41 -7.25 -21.52
N ILE A 342 -0.46 -6.35 -21.27
CA ILE A 342 -0.28 -5.10 -22.01
C ILE A 342 0.13 -5.38 -23.46
N THR A 343 -0.35 -4.56 -24.41
CA THR A 343 0.19 -4.62 -25.78
C THR A 343 1.57 -3.97 -25.87
N ARG A 344 2.32 -4.30 -26.92
CA ARG A 344 3.64 -3.72 -27.16
C ARG A 344 3.58 -2.20 -27.31
N GLU A 345 2.57 -1.68 -27.99
CA GLU A 345 2.40 -0.23 -28.20
C GLU A 345 2.10 0.49 -26.87
N GLU A 346 1.28 -0.11 -26.02
CA GLU A 346 0.95 0.41 -24.69
C GLU A 346 2.15 0.30 -23.72
N ALA A 347 2.98 -0.75 -23.85
CA ALA A 347 4.23 -0.89 -23.10
C ALA A 347 5.26 0.17 -23.52
N GLU A 348 5.42 0.42 -24.82
CA GLU A 348 6.28 1.49 -25.35
C GLU A 348 5.82 2.87 -24.88
N LEU A 349 4.50 3.10 -24.81
CA LEU A 349 3.92 4.32 -24.22
C LEU A 349 4.30 4.45 -22.73
N ALA A 350 4.12 3.39 -21.93
CA ALA A 350 4.46 3.41 -20.51
C ALA A 350 5.95 3.69 -20.29
N ARG A 351 6.83 3.05 -21.07
CA ARG A 351 8.28 3.28 -21.02
C ARG A 351 8.63 4.73 -21.38
N ALA A 352 8.04 5.29 -22.43
CA ALA A 352 8.28 6.68 -22.82
C ALA A 352 7.83 7.68 -21.74
N GLU A 353 6.72 7.42 -21.04
CA GLU A 353 6.28 8.23 -19.90
C GLU A 353 7.27 8.17 -18.73
N ILE A 354 7.78 6.96 -18.42
CA ILE A 354 8.78 6.73 -17.37
C ILE A 354 10.09 7.45 -17.72
N GLU A 355 10.60 7.30 -18.94
CA GLU A 355 11.81 7.98 -19.38
C GLU A 355 11.64 9.51 -19.37
N GLY A 356 10.47 10.01 -19.78
CA GLY A 356 10.14 11.43 -19.72
C GLY A 356 10.16 11.99 -18.29
N MET A 357 9.52 11.30 -17.34
CA MET A 357 9.51 11.75 -15.93
C MET A 357 10.89 11.67 -15.28
N LEU A 358 11.71 10.69 -15.65
CA LEU A 358 13.06 10.52 -15.10
C LEU A 358 14.05 11.53 -15.69
N SER A 359 13.92 11.86 -16.98
CA SER A 359 14.80 12.84 -17.66
C SER A 359 14.75 14.25 -17.04
N THR A 360 13.66 14.56 -16.32
CA THR A 360 13.44 15.84 -15.66
C THR A 360 13.57 15.76 -14.14
N TRP A 361 13.95 14.60 -13.59
CA TRP A 361 13.97 14.37 -12.15
C TRP A 361 15.11 15.11 -11.47
N ASP A 362 14.74 16.07 -10.61
CA ASP A 362 15.62 16.77 -9.70
C ASP A 362 15.00 16.81 -8.29
N ILE A 363 15.65 16.14 -7.33
CA ILE A 363 15.10 15.93 -5.97
C ILE A 363 14.71 17.26 -5.30
N GLU A 364 15.51 18.31 -5.44
CA GLU A 364 15.28 19.56 -4.72
C GLU A 364 14.10 20.35 -5.30
N SER A 365 14.06 20.53 -6.62
CA SER A 365 12.97 21.25 -7.28
C SER A 365 11.67 20.46 -7.25
N ASP A 366 11.74 19.14 -7.38
CA ASP A 366 10.56 18.26 -7.33
C ASP A 366 9.95 18.19 -5.94
N TRP A 367 10.78 18.13 -4.88
CA TRP A 367 10.26 18.24 -3.51
C TRP A 367 9.49 19.54 -3.28
N LYS A 368 9.98 20.66 -3.82
CA LYS A 368 9.27 21.96 -3.75
C LYS A 368 8.01 21.99 -4.63
N ALA A 369 7.98 21.19 -5.70
CA ALA A 369 6.84 21.09 -6.62
C ALA A 369 5.76 20.10 -6.13
N ASN A 370 6.13 19.07 -5.36
CA ASN A 370 5.25 18.07 -4.75
C ASN A 370 4.45 18.69 -3.59
N ARG A 371 3.50 19.57 -3.96
CA ARG A 371 2.74 20.43 -3.03
C ARG A 371 1.68 19.66 -2.24
N ILE A 372 1.26 18.50 -2.73
CA ILE A 372 0.20 17.69 -2.13
C ILE A 372 0.73 16.32 -1.75
N ARG A 373 0.58 15.98 -0.47
CA ARG A 373 0.77 14.62 0.04
C ARG A 373 -0.42 13.76 -0.33
N TRP A 374 -0.45 13.29 -1.59
CA TRP A 374 -1.52 12.46 -2.13
C TRP A 374 -1.76 11.18 -1.32
N ASP A 375 -0.68 10.57 -0.83
CA ASP A 375 -0.71 9.49 0.14
C ASP A 375 -1.46 9.87 1.43
N GLY A 376 -1.22 11.06 1.96
CA GLY A 376 -1.90 11.56 3.16
C GLY A 376 -3.40 11.80 2.94
N VAL A 377 -3.79 12.33 1.77
CA VAL A 377 -5.22 12.53 1.42
C VAL A 377 -5.93 11.17 1.31
N ILE A 378 -5.33 10.22 0.60
CA ILE A 378 -5.85 8.85 0.45
C ILE A 378 -5.97 8.17 1.82
N GLN A 379 -4.92 8.26 2.65
CA GLN A 379 -4.91 7.66 3.98
C GLN A 379 -6.00 8.26 4.89
N THR A 380 -6.23 9.57 4.82
CA THR A 380 -7.30 10.26 5.57
C THR A 380 -8.68 9.71 5.21
N ILE A 381 -8.91 9.41 3.94
CA ILE A 381 -10.17 8.82 3.46
C ILE A 381 -10.32 7.38 3.98
N VAL A 382 -9.24 6.57 3.91
CA VAL A 382 -9.25 5.21 4.45
C VAL A 382 -9.56 5.23 5.96
N GLU A 383 -8.84 6.03 6.74
CA GLU A 383 -9.06 6.17 8.20
C GLU A 383 -10.46 6.69 8.54
N ARG A 384 -11.02 7.55 7.69
CA ARG A 384 -12.36 8.09 7.89
C ARG A 384 -13.45 7.05 7.61
N TYR A 385 -13.29 6.20 6.61
CA TYR A 385 -14.40 5.35 6.14
C TYR A 385 -14.24 3.86 6.47
N ALA A 386 -13.03 3.30 6.56
CA ALA A 386 -12.82 1.86 6.61
C ALA A 386 -13.61 1.19 7.75
N ASP A 387 -13.33 1.58 9.00
CA ASP A 387 -14.00 1.01 10.18
C ASP A 387 -15.51 1.29 10.21
N ARG A 388 -15.93 2.45 9.72
CA ARG A 388 -17.35 2.85 9.73
C ARG A 388 -18.17 2.03 8.74
N LEU A 389 -17.62 1.76 7.56
CA LEU A 389 -18.25 0.91 6.54
C LEU A 389 -18.26 -0.55 6.99
N GLU A 390 -17.19 -1.03 7.64
CA GLU A 390 -17.13 -2.37 8.23
C GLU A 390 -18.20 -2.55 9.32
N TYR A 391 -18.27 -1.61 10.26
CA TYR A 391 -19.27 -1.62 11.33
C TYR A 391 -20.70 -1.54 10.81
N LEU A 392 -20.95 -0.70 9.79
CA LEU A 392 -22.25 -0.64 9.12
C LEU A 392 -22.61 -1.99 8.48
N SER A 393 -21.67 -2.64 7.79
CA SER A 393 -21.89 -3.97 7.22
C SER A 393 -22.19 -5.02 8.30
N MET A 394 -21.55 -4.95 9.47
CA MET A 394 -21.82 -5.84 10.59
C MET A 394 -23.25 -5.69 11.10
N LEU A 395 -23.72 -4.47 11.38
CA LEU A 395 -25.10 -4.21 11.82
C LEU A 395 -26.16 -4.72 10.84
N LEU A 396 -25.87 -4.61 9.54
CA LEU A 396 -26.76 -5.09 8.47
C LEU A 396 -26.82 -6.63 8.41
N ARG A 397 -25.68 -7.31 8.62
CA ARG A 397 -25.61 -8.79 8.70
C ARG A 397 -26.37 -9.34 9.89
N GLU A 398 -26.25 -8.71 11.07
CA GLU A 398 -26.96 -9.15 12.28
C GLU A 398 -28.48 -9.28 12.06
N VAL A 399 -29.11 -8.35 11.33
CA VAL A 399 -30.55 -8.41 11.02
C VAL A 399 -30.86 -9.51 10.02
N THR A 400 -30.03 -9.65 9.00
CA THR A 400 -30.23 -10.63 7.93
C THR A 400 -30.06 -12.06 8.45
N ASP A 401 -29.10 -12.31 9.34
CA ASP A 401 -28.81 -13.62 9.91
C ASP A 401 -29.79 -14.04 11.02
N SER A 402 -30.44 -13.07 11.69
CA SER A 402 -31.40 -13.35 12.77
C SER A 402 -32.64 -14.14 12.32
N ASP A 403 -32.99 -14.10 11.03
CA ASP A 403 -34.08 -14.91 10.46
C ASP A 403 -33.69 -16.41 10.35
N ASN A 404 -32.41 -16.77 10.53
CA ASN A 404 -31.92 -18.16 10.58
C ASN A 404 -31.90 -18.77 12.01
N GLY A 405 -32.46 -18.09 13.01
CA GLY A 405 -32.78 -18.68 14.33
C GLY A 405 -31.68 -18.61 15.40
N SER A 406 -30.59 -17.89 15.17
CA SER A 406 -29.38 -17.93 16.03
C SER A 406 -29.33 -16.88 17.16
N ARG A 407 -30.21 -15.86 17.19
CA ARG A 407 -30.26 -14.90 18.31
C ARG A 407 -31.56 -14.10 18.37
N LYS A 408 -32.15 -13.91 19.56
CA LYS A 408 -33.28 -12.99 19.77
C LYS A 408 -32.74 -11.55 19.72
N MET A 409 -32.98 -10.85 18.62
CA MET A 409 -32.45 -9.50 18.39
C MET A 409 -33.54 -8.43 18.43
N ASN A 410 -33.18 -7.24 18.92
CA ASN A 410 -34.03 -6.06 18.91
C ASN A 410 -33.92 -5.33 17.56
N VAL A 411 -34.75 -5.74 16.59
CA VAL A 411 -34.71 -5.20 15.21
C VAL A 411 -34.84 -3.68 15.19
N THR A 412 -35.75 -3.11 16.00
CA THR A 412 -35.96 -1.66 16.08
C THR A 412 -34.69 -0.91 16.48
N GLU A 413 -33.97 -1.42 17.48
CA GLU A 413 -32.72 -0.82 17.95
C GLU A 413 -31.60 -0.94 16.90
N THR A 414 -31.47 -2.09 16.23
CA THR A 414 -30.46 -2.27 15.18
C THR A 414 -30.74 -1.38 13.96
N VAL A 415 -32.01 -1.18 13.59
CA VAL A 415 -32.44 -0.23 12.56
C VAL A 415 -32.03 1.20 12.92
N GLN A 416 -32.30 1.64 14.14
CA GLN A 416 -31.92 2.97 14.63
C GLN A 416 -30.40 3.17 14.60
N ARG A 417 -29.63 2.19 15.08
CA ARG A 417 -28.16 2.23 15.04
C ARG A 417 -27.64 2.31 13.61
N THR A 418 -28.15 1.47 12.71
CA THR A 418 -27.79 1.48 11.28
C THR A 418 -28.03 2.86 10.68
N ARG A 419 -29.21 3.44 10.94
CA ARG A 419 -29.59 4.77 10.49
C ARG A 419 -28.64 5.85 11.03
N TRP A 420 -28.27 5.79 12.31
CA TRP A 420 -27.32 6.73 12.92
C TRP A 420 -25.92 6.61 12.35
N GLN A 421 -25.45 5.42 11.99
CA GLN A 421 -24.13 5.25 11.37
C GLN A 421 -24.05 5.92 9.98
N VAL A 422 -25.08 5.74 9.16
CA VAL A 422 -25.19 6.44 7.86
C VAL A 422 -25.21 7.95 8.07
N LEU A 423 -26.02 8.42 9.02
CA LEU A 423 -26.10 9.84 9.34
C LEU A 423 -24.77 10.39 9.87
N THR A 424 -24.05 9.64 10.70
CA THR A 424 -22.73 10.03 11.23
C THR A 424 -21.73 10.29 10.10
N MET A 425 -21.75 9.47 9.05
CA MET A 425 -20.89 9.66 7.88
C MET A 425 -21.34 10.82 6.99
N LEU A 426 -22.64 11.15 6.92
CA LEU A 426 -23.17 12.19 6.02
C LEU A 426 -23.36 13.57 6.66
N THR A 427 -23.52 13.67 7.98
CA THR A 427 -23.96 14.91 8.66
C THR A 427 -23.04 16.09 8.42
N MET A 428 -21.72 15.86 8.39
CA MET A 428 -20.73 16.92 8.16
C MET A 428 -20.84 17.56 6.77
N TYR A 429 -21.58 16.93 5.86
CA TYR A 429 -21.79 17.37 4.48
C TYR A 429 -23.21 17.86 4.22
N MET A 430 -24.09 17.86 5.24
CA MET A 430 -25.52 18.12 5.10
C MET A 430 -25.90 19.51 5.65
N PRO A 431 -26.03 20.54 4.79
CA PRO A 431 -26.50 21.86 5.21
C PRO A 431 -27.88 21.78 5.87
N ALA A 432 -28.17 22.70 6.79
CA ALA A 432 -29.50 22.81 7.41
C ALA A 432 -30.63 23.13 6.41
N THR A 433 -30.27 23.59 5.20
CA THR A 433 -31.19 23.83 4.08
C THR A 433 -31.56 22.55 3.32
N THR A 434 -30.83 21.45 3.50
CA THR A 434 -31.15 20.14 2.93
C THR A 434 -32.42 19.61 3.57
N LYS A 435 -33.54 19.70 2.85
CA LYS A 435 -34.86 19.29 3.32
C LYS A 435 -35.52 18.36 2.32
N PRO A 436 -36.12 17.24 2.77
CA PRO A 436 -36.89 16.39 1.88
C PRO A 436 -38.15 17.15 1.38
N PRO A 437 -38.71 16.76 0.22
CA PRO A 437 -39.99 17.30 -0.25
C PRO A 437 -41.11 17.09 0.78
N THR A 438 -42.06 18.02 0.85
CA THR A 438 -43.21 18.02 1.79
C THR A 438 -44.10 16.77 1.71
N ARG A 439 -43.92 15.92 0.69
CA ARG A 439 -44.67 14.68 0.49
C ARG A 439 -43.74 13.50 0.19
N TYR A 440 -42.68 13.33 0.98
CA TYR A 440 -41.78 12.18 0.91
C TYR A 440 -42.55 10.88 1.18
N LYS A 441 -43.08 10.25 0.12
CA LYS A 441 -43.79 8.96 0.16
C LYS A 441 -42.86 7.79 -0.17
N GLY A 442 -41.61 7.82 0.29
CA GLY A 442 -40.64 6.74 0.10
C GLY A 442 -40.42 6.31 -1.37
N ARG A 443 -40.72 7.19 -2.34
CA ARG A 443 -40.41 6.92 -3.74
C ARG A 443 -39.04 7.51 -4.05
N ARG A 444 -38.16 6.66 -4.56
CA ARG A 444 -36.83 6.94 -5.15
C ARG A 444 -36.79 8.06 -6.21
N MET A 445 -37.93 8.69 -6.54
CA MET A 445 -38.08 9.59 -7.69
C MET A 445 -37.56 11.02 -7.46
N ASP A 446 -37.41 11.48 -6.21
CA ASP A 446 -36.83 12.80 -5.95
C ASP A 446 -35.58 12.67 -5.08
N THR A 447 -34.45 12.55 -5.76
CA THR A 447 -33.09 12.49 -5.18
C THR A 447 -32.43 13.86 -5.14
N LYS A 448 -33.07 14.89 -5.71
CA LYS A 448 -32.47 16.21 -5.91
C LYS A 448 -32.22 16.94 -4.60
N TRP A 449 -33.08 16.74 -3.61
CA TRP A 449 -32.93 17.38 -2.30
C TRP A 449 -31.63 16.99 -1.58
N LEU A 450 -31.08 15.80 -1.85
CA LEU A 450 -29.81 15.34 -1.28
C LEU A 450 -28.59 15.70 -2.14
N GLY A 451 -28.79 16.22 -3.36
CA GLY A 451 -27.71 16.43 -4.34
C GLY A 451 -26.58 17.34 -3.83
N SER A 452 -26.91 18.44 -3.14
CA SER A 452 -25.87 19.31 -2.54
C SER A 452 -25.06 18.59 -1.46
N THR A 453 -25.72 17.76 -0.63
CA THR A 453 -25.04 16.95 0.38
C THR A 453 -24.10 15.93 -0.24
N MET A 454 -24.53 15.26 -1.31
CA MET A 454 -23.72 14.27 -2.00
C MET A 454 -22.53 14.91 -2.70
N HIS A 455 -22.70 16.10 -3.27
CA HIS A 455 -21.60 16.86 -3.85
C HIS A 455 -20.54 17.24 -2.81
N HIS A 456 -20.94 17.79 -1.66
CA HIS A 456 -20.00 18.11 -0.58
C HIS A 456 -19.31 16.85 -0.05
N CYS A 457 -20.07 15.76 0.12
CA CYS A 457 -19.54 14.48 0.58
C CYS A 457 -18.44 13.95 -0.36
N SER A 458 -18.70 13.97 -1.67
CA SER A 458 -17.77 13.37 -2.65
C SER A 458 -16.58 14.27 -3.00
N THR A 459 -16.62 15.57 -2.68
CA THR A 459 -15.59 16.51 -3.13
C THR A 459 -14.87 17.27 -2.01
N MET A 460 -15.23 17.07 -0.73
CA MET A 460 -14.62 17.82 0.38
C MET A 460 -13.09 17.82 0.35
N ASP A 461 -12.48 16.66 0.12
CA ASP A 461 -11.03 16.47 0.16
C ASP A 461 -10.32 17.02 -1.08
N THR A 462 -11.04 17.35 -2.15
CA THR A 462 -10.46 17.69 -3.47
C THR A 462 -10.96 18.98 -4.10
N ALA A 463 -12.10 19.53 -3.66
CA ALA A 463 -12.74 20.70 -4.28
C ALA A 463 -11.88 21.97 -4.23
N HIS A 464 -11.04 22.09 -3.20
CA HIS A 464 -10.12 23.21 -3.01
C HIS A 464 -8.83 23.09 -3.83
N ILE A 465 -8.61 21.94 -4.47
CA ILE A 465 -7.39 21.64 -5.22
C ILE A 465 -7.53 22.16 -6.66
N ASN A 466 -6.80 23.23 -6.98
CA ASN A 466 -6.68 23.72 -8.36
C ASN A 466 -5.77 22.79 -9.16
N LEU A 467 -6.32 22.16 -10.20
CA LEU A 467 -5.58 21.24 -11.06
C LEU A 467 -4.66 21.92 -12.08
N ALA A 468 -4.80 23.22 -12.35
CA ALA A 468 -4.02 23.90 -13.39
C ALA A 468 -2.50 23.65 -13.34
N PRO A 469 -1.83 23.67 -12.16
CA PRO A 469 -0.39 23.46 -12.07
C PRO A 469 0.06 21.98 -11.97
N PHE A 470 -0.87 21.02 -11.99
CA PHE A 470 -0.56 19.61 -11.66
C PHE A 470 -0.22 18.75 -12.86
N THR A 471 0.66 17.78 -12.62
CA THR A 471 1.10 16.80 -13.62
C THR A 471 -0.03 15.81 -13.95
N THR A 472 0.13 15.05 -15.03
CA THR A 472 -0.83 14.01 -15.42
C THR A 472 -1.05 12.97 -14.31
N PRO A 473 0.00 12.44 -13.65
CA PRO A 473 -0.17 11.53 -12.50
C PRO A 473 -0.97 12.13 -11.34
N GLU A 474 -0.75 13.40 -10.99
CA GLU A 474 -1.49 14.05 -9.91
C GLU A 474 -2.98 14.23 -10.25
N ARG A 475 -3.29 14.53 -11.52
CA ARG A 475 -4.69 14.57 -12.00
C ARG A 475 -5.34 13.20 -11.94
N LEU A 476 -4.59 12.15 -12.27
CA LEU A 476 -5.04 10.76 -12.16
C LEU A 476 -5.36 10.42 -10.69
N LEU A 477 -4.50 10.79 -9.75
CA LEU A 477 -4.70 10.58 -8.31
C LEU A 477 -5.91 11.34 -7.78
N LYS A 478 -6.10 12.60 -8.15
CA LYS A 478 -7.30 13.36 -7.79
C LYS A 478 -8.57 12.68 -8.33
N GLY A 479 -8.54 12.24 -9.58
CA GLY A 479 -9.65 11.51 -10.20
C GLY A 479 -9.97 10.20 -9.49
N ALA A 480 -8.95 9.44 -9.08
CA ALA A 480 -9.09 8.21 -8.30
C ALA A 480 -9.72 8.47 -6.93
N ILE A 481 -9.28 9.52 -6.23
CA ILE A 481 -9.87 9.97 -4.96
C ILE A 481 -11.35 10.31 -5.15
N GLU A 482 -11.67 11.14 -6.15
CA GLU A 482 -13.06 11.56 -6.42
C GLU A 482 -13.96 10.40 -6.84
N ALA A 483 -13.43 9.41 -7.56
CA ALA A 483 -14.17 8.20 -7.90
C ALA A 483 -14.54 7.41 -6.64
N VAL A 484 -13.59 7.22 -5.73
CA VAL A 484 -13.79 6.48 -4.46
C VAL A 484 -14.74 7.21 -3.52
N THR A 485 -14.53 8.51 -3.28
CA THR A 485 -15.40 9.29 -2.40
C THR A 485 -16.80 9.43 -2.99
N LYS A 486 -16.94 9.61 -4.31
CA LYS A 486 -18.24 9.57 -5.00
C LYS A 486 -18.97 8.27 -4.72
N GLU A 487 -18.30 7.13 -4.85
CA GLU A 487 -18.96 5.84 -4.71
C GLU A 487 -19.36 5.51 -3.26
N ILE A 488 -18.52 5.88 -2.29
CA ILE A 488 -18.86 5.82 -0.86
C ILE A 488 -20.08 6.70 -0.58
N CYS A 489 -20.05 7.96 -0.98
CA CYS A 489 -21.13 8.91 -0.74
C CYS A 489 -22.42 8.52 -1.47
N ARG A 490 -22.34 8.02 -2.70
CA ARG A 490 -23.48 7.49 -3.46
C ARG A 490 -24.16 6.35 -2.70
N THR A 491 -23.39 5.37 -2.25
CA THR A 491 -23.92 4.22 -1.51
C THR A 491 -24.59 4.66 -0.21
N LEU A 492 -23.93 5.51 0.57
CA LEU A 492 -24.48 6.08 1.80
C LEU A 492 -25.76 6.89 1.53
N GLY A 493 -25.79 7.67 0.45
CA GLY A 493 -26.95 8.45 0.03
C GLY A 493 -28.14 7.56 -0.38
N ILE A 494 -27.89 6.48 -1.12
CA ILE A 494 -28.92 5.50 -1.51
C ILE A 494 -29.53 4.85 -0.27
N ILE A 495 -28.69 4.44 0.67
CA ILE A 495 -29.14 3.88 1.95
C ILE A 495 -29.96 4.93 2.71
N TRP A 496 -29.48 6.18 2.76
CA TRP A 496 -30.14 7.27 3.46
C TRP A 496 -31.54 7.60 2.95
N LEU A 497 -31.76 7.54 1.63
CA LEU A 497 -33.08 7.75 1.04
C LEU A 497 -34.11 6.78 1.65
N ASP A 498 -33.77 5.50 1.73
CA ASP A 498 -34.67 4.49 2.32
C ASP A 498 -34.71 4.59 3.85
N ALA A 499 -33.60 4.97 4.48
CA ALA A 499 -33.44 5.06 5.93
C ALA A 499 -34.11 6.30 6.54
N PHE A 500 -34.51 7.27 5.70
CA PHE A 500 -35.05 8.54 6.17
C PHE A 500 -36.27 8.37 7.09
N ASP A 501 -37.23 7.51 6.69
CA ASP A 501 -38.49 7.24 7.38
C ASP A 501 -38.64 5.78 7.87
N ILE A 502 -37.54 5.01 7.91
CA ILE A 502 -37.58 3.56 8.21
C ILE A 502 -38.14 3.23 9.59
N GLU A 503 -37.90 4.08 10.60
CA GLU A 503 -38.35 3.86 11.98
C GLU A 503 -39.88 3.85 12.10
N GLY A 504 -40.59 4.52 11.17
CA GLY A 504 -42.05 4.51 11.09
C GLY A 504 -42.63 3.35 10.29
N LYS A 505 -41.81 2.49 9.67
CA LYS A 505 -42.26 1.35 8.85
C LYS A 505 -42.45 0.08 9.68
N PRO A 506 -43.34 -0.85 9.26
CA PRO A 506 -43.48 -2.16 9.89
C PRO A 506 -42.15 -2.95 9.86
N GLU A 507 -41.89 -3.76 10.89
CA GLU A 507 -40.66 -4.54 11.03
C GLU A 507 -40.32 -5.38 9.79
N VAL A 508 -41.32 -5.99 9.15
CA VAL A 508 -41.15 -6.76 7.89
C VAL A 508 -40.51 -5.90 6.80
N GLN A 509 -40.95 -4.64 6.65
CA GLN A 509 -40.37 -3.72 5.67
C GLN A 509 -38.98 -3.25 6.08
N GLN A 510 -38.73 -3.08 7.39
CA GLN A 510 -37.40 -2.72 7.89
C GLN A 510 -36.38 -3.81 7.53
N LYS A 511 -36.70 -5.08 7.77
CA LYS A 511 -35.85 -6.23 7.40
C LYS A 511 -35.56 -6.28 5.90
N VAL A 512 -36.58 -6.09 5.05
CA VAL A 512 -36.42 -6.06 3.59
C VAL A 512 -35.45 -4.95 3.14
N LEU A 513 -35.57 -3.75 3.71
CA LEU A 513 -34.67 -2.64 3.39
C LEU A 513 -33.25 -2.88 3.92
N MET A 514 -33.09 -3.47 5.10
CA MET A 514 -31.76 -3.80 5.63
C MET A 514 -31.04 -4.86 4.79
N ALA A 515 -31.74 -5.89 4.31
CA ALA A 515 -31.16 -6.86 3.37
C ALA A 515 -30.74 -6.20 2.05
N LYS A 516 -31.52 -5.23 1.56
CA LYS A 516 -31.15 -4.42 0.39
C LYS A 516 -29.88 -3.60 0.66
N TRP A 517 -29.80 -2.92 1.81
CA TRP A 517 -28.62 -2.13 2.17
C TRP A 517 -27.38 -2.99 2.38
N LEU A 518 -27.54 -4.20 2.90
CA LEU A 518 -26.44 -5.18 2.98
C LEU A 518 -25.88 -5.51 1.60
N LYS A 519 -26.75 -5.63 0.59
CA LYS A 519 -26.31 -5.82 -0.79
C LYS A 519 -25.53 -4.62 -1.33
N GLU A 520 -26.05 -3.40 -1.13
CA GLU A 520 -25.36 -2.17 -1.54
C GLU A 520 -23.98 -2.03 -0.85
N MET A 521 -23.93 -2.32 0.46
CA MET A 521 -22.67 -2.29 1.23
C MET A 521 -21.68 -3.38 0.80
N THR A 522 -22.16 -4.60 0.54
CA THR A 522 -21.31 -5.68 0.00
C THR A 522 -20.71 -5.28 -1.34
N SER A 523 -21.52 -4.75 -2.26
CA SER A 523 -21.05 -4.27 -3.56
C SER A 523 -20.05 -3.11 -3.43
N LEU A 524 -20.28 -2.15 -2.52
CA LEU A 524 -19.31 -1.08 -2.24
C LEU A 524 -17.98 -1.65 -1.73
N LYS A 525 -18.00 -2.54 -0.73
CA LYS A 525 -16.77 -3.12 -0.16
C LYS A 525 -15.98 -3.93 -1.19
N GLU A 526 -16.67 -4.71 -2.03
CA GLU A 526 -16.08 -5.46 -3.14
C GLU A 526 -15.44 -4.53 -4.17
N TRP A 527 -16.14 -3.45 -4.56
CA TRP A 527 -15.62 -2.48 -5.52
C TRP A 527 -14.43 -1.70 -4.95
N LEU A 528 -14.50 -1.23 -3.71
CA LEU A 528 -13.37 -0.55 -3.06
C LEU A 528 -12.14 -1.45 -2.96
N GLY A 529 -12.35 -2.73 -2.62
CA GLY A 529 -11.28 -3.73 -2.54
C GLY A 529 -10.14 -3.30 -1.62
N TRP A 530 -10.44 -2.58 -0.53
CA TRP A 530 -9.40 -2.09 0.38
C TRP A 530 -8.78 -3.23 1.18
N TYR A 531 -7.47 -3.16 1.35
CA TYR A 531 -6.77 -4.05 2.27
C TYR A 531 -7.19 -3.78 3.73
N ALA A 532 -7.68 -2.59 4.05
CA ALA A 532 -8.06 -2.19 5.41
C ALA A 532 -9.25 -2.96 6.00
N TRP A 533 -9.96 -3.76 5.20
CA TRP A 533 -11.05 -4.59 5.71
C TRP A 533 -10.54 -5.59 6.74
N SER A 534 -11.36 -5.88 7.76
CA SER A 534 -10.98 -6.81 8.83
C SER A 534 -10.65 -8.21 8.29
N ASP A 535 -11.29 -8.63 7.20
CA ASP A 535 -11.04 -9.91 6.53
C ASP A 535 -9.61 -10.04 5.99
N PHE A 536 -8.93 -8.89 5.80
CA PHE A 536 -7.57 -8.81 5.29
C PHE A 536 -6.56 -8.26 6.29
N THR A 537 -6.99 -7.55 7.35
CA THR A 537 -6.10 -6.94 8.37
C THR A 537 -6.12 -7.63 9.73
N GLN A 538 -7.04 -8.57 9.95
CA GLN A 538 -7.21 -9.20 11.25
C GLN A 538 -7.36 -10.71 11.11
N CYS A 539 -6.73 -11.43 12.02
CA CYS A 539 -6.97 -12.85 12.19
C CYS A 539 -8.23 -13.03 13.03
N ASN A 540 -9.13 -13.88 12.56
CA ASN A 540 -10.35 -14.24 13.27
C ASN A 540 -10.44 -15.78 13.38
N PRO A 541 -10.34 -16.34 14.61
CA PRO A 541 -10.18 -15.66 15.90
C PRO A 541 -8.85 -14.92 16.03
N ALA A 542 -8.78 -13.96 16.96
CA ALA A 542 -7.55 -13.24 17.27
C ALA A 542 -6.46 -14.19 17.74
N CYS A 543 -5.22 -13.93 17.33
CA CYS A 543 -4.07 -14.78 17.63
C CYS A 543 -3.70 -14.78 19.11
N GLY A 544 -3.14 -15.90 19.58
CA GLY A 544 -2.61 -16.02 20.93
C GLY A 544 -1.34 -15.18 21.14
N LEU A 545 -0.91 -15.00 22.40
CA LEU A 545 0.32 -14.24 22.74
C LEU A 545 1.61 -14.80 22.12
N HIS A 546 1.61 -16.10 21.81
CA HIS A 546 2.71 -16.82 21.18
C HIS A 546 2.57 -16.89 19.65
N GLU A 547 1.60 -16.19 19.08
CA GLU A 547 1.33 -16.15 17.66
C GLU A 547 1.38 -14.72 17.15
N MET A 548 1.55 -14.58 15.85
CA MET A 548 1.44 -13.33 15.12
C MET A 548 0.42 -13.53 14.00
N CYS A 549 -0.42 -12.52 13.78
CA CYS A 549 -1.27 -12.51 12.60
C CYS A 549 -0.42 -12.11 11.39
N THR A 550 -0.43 -12.92 10.33
CA THR A 550 0.33 -12.65 9.10
C THR A 550 -0.50 -12.95 7.87
N SER A 551 -0.28 -12.18 6.80
CA SER A 551 -0.82 -12.50 5.48
C SER A 551 0.03 -13.60 4.82
N PRO A 552 -0.56 -14.51 4.01
CA PRO A 552 0.20 -15.46 3.22
C PRO A 552 1.21 -14.75 2.33
N GLN A 553 2.44 -15.24 2.26
CA GLN A 553 3.55 -14.60 1.55
C GLN A 553 4.49 -15.60 0.88
N TRP A 554 5.11 -15.17 -0.22
CA TRP A 554 6.20 -15.92 -0.85
C TRP A 554 7.48 -15.75 -0.01
N PRO A 555 8.36 -16.76 0.07
CA PRO A 555 8.29 -18.13 -0.45
C PRO A 555 7.62 -19.14 0.51
N LEU A 556 7.08 -18.67 1.64
CA LEU A 556 6.68 -19.52 2.77
C LEU A 556 5.36 -20.23 2.54
N ASP A 557 4.36 -19.49 2.11
CA ASP A 557 2.99 -19.97 1.93
C ASP A 557 2.68 -20.27 0.46
N ILE A 558 3.57 -19.83 -0.44
CA ILE A 558 3.34 -19.80 -1.89
C ILE A 558 4.60 -20.29 -2.59
N ASP A 559 4.46 -21.31 -3.43
CA ASP A 559 5.56 -21.80 -4.22
C ASP A 559 5.80 -20.95 -5.48
N SER A 560 6.91 -21.21 -6.19
CA SER A 560 7.26 -20.49 -7.40
C SER A 560 6.30 -20.73 -8.59
N SER A 561 5.30 -21.60 -8.47
CA SER A 561 4.25 -21.79 -9.48
C SER A 561 3.05 -20.87 -9.23
N GLY A 562 3.07 -20.14 -8.11
CA GLY A 562 1.98 -19.28 -7.64
C GLY A 562 0.70 -20.05 -7.33
N GLN A 563 0.78 -21.38 -7.21
CA GLN A 563 -0.36 -22.19 -6.78
C GLN A 563 -0.48 -22.16 -5.27
N GLY A 564 -1.57 -21.55 -4.81
CA GLY A 564 -2.29 -21.94 -3.62
C GLY A 564 -3.75 -21.59 -3.85
N GLY A 565 -4.66 -22.32 -3.20
CA GLY A 565 -6.09 -22.16 -3.43
C GLY A 565 -6.59 -20.75 -3.06
N ASP A 566 -7.88 -20.51 -3.25
CA ASP A 566 -8.59 -19.28 -2.82
C ASP A 566 -8.37 -18.94 -1.31
N GLU A 567 -7.80 -19.86 -0.52
CA GLU A 567 -7.35 -19.67 0.87
C GLU A 567 -6.08 -18.79 1.03
N LEU A 568 -5.38 -18.44 -0.06
CA LEU A 568 -4.14 -17.64 -0.07
C LEU A 568 -4.28 -16.13 0.24
N PHE A 569 -5.49 -15.66 0.55
CA PHE A 569 -5.76 -14.22 0.71
C PHE A 569 -6.24 -13.84 2.11
N ARG A 570 -6.30 -14.77 3.06
CA ARG A 570 -6.74 -14.49 4.43
C ARG A 570 -5.57 -14.54 5.41
N PRO A 571 -5.44 -13.54 6.31
CA PRO A 571 -4.49 -13.61 7.38
C PRO A 571 -4.73 -14.83 8.27
N TYR A 572 -3.65 -15.41 8.77
CA TYR A 572 -3.68 -16.54 9.68
C TYR A 572 -2.72 -16.34 10.86
N CYS A 573 -2.97 -17.05 11.95
CA CYS A 573 -2.11 -17.01 13.12
C CYS A 573 -0.91 -17.94 12.92
N MET A 574 0.28 -17.35 12.86
CA MET A 574 1.54 -18.05 12.79
C MET A 574 2.20 -18.09 14.17
N SER A 575 2.54 -19.29 14.65
CA SER A 575 3.24 -19.48 15.91
C SER A 575 4.67 -18.91 15.86
N LYS A 576 5.12 -18.26 16.94
CA LYS A 576 6.53 -17.90 17.16
C LYS A 576 7.45 -19.13 17.22
N TRP A 577 6.87 -20.31 17.39
CA TRP A 577 7.53 -21.61 17.36
C TRP A 577 7.28 -22.36 16.05
N TRP A 578 6.82 -21.67 15.00
CA TRP A 578 6.60 -22.28 13.69
C TRP A 578 7.83 -23.10 13.27
N GLY A 579 7.60 -24.30 12.73
CA GLY A 579 8.66 -25.24 12.35
C GLY A 579 9.49 -25.88 13.49
N VAL A 580 9.26 -25.50 14.75
CA VAL A 580 9.83 -26.17 15.92
C VAL A 580 8.84 -27.26 16.33
N GLY A 581 9.19 -28.53 16.11
CA GLY A 581 8.45 -29.64 16.70
C GLY A 581 8.64 -29.61 18.21
N VAL A 582 7.63 -29.12 18.94
CA VAL A 582 7.56 -29.20 20.40
C VAL A 582 6.62 -30.33 20.79
#